data_AF-A0A964YKN0-F1
#
_entry.id   AF-A0A964YKN0-F1
#
_cell.length_a   1.000
_cell.length_b   1.000
_cell.length_c   1.000
_cell.angle_alpha   90.00
_cell.angle_beta   90.00
_cell.angle_gamma   90.00
#
_symmetry.space_group_name_H-M   'P 1'
#
loop_
_entity.id
_entity.type
_entity.pdbx_description
1 polymer ?
#
loop_
_entity_poly.entity_id
_entity_poly.type
_entity_poly.pdbx_seq_one_letter_code
_entity_poly.pdbx_strand_id
1 'polypeptide(L)'
;MKPNQMAEEEWTESAKKPKAKKQSALMIILNGDFLTKDFVLNNLAYILFLFLLLFILVAKGYYGKSLVKKVQETRTELDQNTADYIETKTLFEERTRRYKMVERLKKKNLVESENAIQVIKSNAIRNDHEEQ
;
A
#
# COMPACT_ATOMS: atom_id res chain seq x y z
N MET A 1 -83.44 38.31 -42.99
CA MET A 1 -82.94 39.32 -42.02
C MET A 1 -81.58 38.88 -41.52
N LYS A 2 -80.53 39.66 -41.80
CA LYS A 2 -79.29 39.61 -41.02
C LYS A 2 -79.45 40.61 -39.87
N PRO A 3 -78.79 40.34 -38.73
CA PRO A 3 -77.73 41.27 -38.37
C PRO A 3 -76.43 40.57 -37.97
N ASN A 4 -75.34 41.24 -38.31
CA ASN A 4 -73.97 41.03 -37.87
C ASN A 4 -73.71 41.84 -36.59
N GLN A 5 -72.67 41.46 -35.82
CA GLN A 5 -71.74 42.28 -34.99
C GLN A 5 -71.38 41.52 -33.70
N MET A 6 -70.16 40.97 -33.56
CA MET A 6 -68.86 41.55 -33.16
C MET A 6 -68.58 41.43 -31.64
N ALA A 7 -67.66 40.51 -31.32
CA ALA A 7 -66.59 40.56 -30.30
C ALA A 7 -66.86 41.12 -28.89
N GLU A 8 -66.84 40.22 -27.91
CA GLU A 8 -66.25 40.46 -26.59
C GLU A 8 -65.44 39.21 -26.20
N GLU A 9 -64.13 39.24 -26.42
CA GLU A 9 -63.19 38.30 -25.80
C GLU A 9 -62.97 38.75 -24.35
N GLU A 10 -63.56 38.03 -23.40
CA GLU A 10 -63.15 38.14 -21.99
C GLU A 10 -61.78 37.49 -21.82
N TRP A 11 -60.78 38.35 -21.64
CA TRP A 11 -59.44 37.98 -21.23
C TRP A 11 -59.46 37.49 -19.78
N THR A 12 -59.71 36.20 -19.53
CA THR A 12 -59.27 35.60 -18.27
C THR A 12 -57.78 35.33 -18.38
N GLU A 13 -57.01 36.30 -17.89
CA GLU A 13 -55.57 36.23 -17.70
C GLU A 13 -55.19 34.87 -17.11
N SER A 14 -54.57 34.01 -17.93
CA SER A 14 -54.06 32.73 -17.44
C SER A 14 -52.98 33.06 -16.41
N ALA A 15 -53.28 32.90 -15.13
CA ALA A 15 -52.28 32.86 -14.08
C ALA A 15 -51.35 31.68 -14.39
N LYS A 16 -50.27 31.95 -15.12
CA LYS A 16 -49.17 31.02 -15.33
C LYS A 16 -48.59 30.72 -13.95
N LYS A 17 -49.01 29.59 -13.38
CA LYS A 17 -48.32 28.99 -12.23
C LYS A 17 -46.83 28.91 -12.58
N PRO A 18 -45.92 29.41 -11.74
CA PRO A 18 -44.50 29.44 -12.08
C PRO A 18 -44.05 28.02 -12.37
N LYS A 19 -43.46 27.81 -13.55
CA LYS A 19 -42.82 26.54 -13.89
C LYS A 19 -41.75 26.28 -12.83
N ALA A 20 -42.02 25.38 -11.90
CA ALA A 20 -41.05 24.94 -10.93
C ALA A 20 -39.82 24.47 -11.71
N LYS A 21 -38.72 25.23 -11.62
CA LYS A 21 -37.42 24.82 -12.15
C LYS A 21 -37.16 23.43 -11.56
N LYS A 22 -37.04 22.41 -12.41
CA LYS A 22 -36.55 21.08 -12.02
C LYS A 22 -35.15 21.29 -11.41
N GLN A 23 -35.10 21.47 -10.10
CA GLN A 23 -33.84 21.49 -9.38
C GLN A 23 -33.26 20.08 -9.46
N SER A 24 -32.01 20.00 -9.89
CA SER A 24 -31.30 18.72 -9.97
C SER A 24 -31.29 18.05 -8.60
N ALA A 25 -31.51 16.75 -8.54
CA ALA A 25 -31.55 16.00 -7.28
C ALA A 25 -30.26 16.17 -6.45
N LEU A 26 -29.12 16.36 -7.13
CA LEU A 26 -27.84 16.69 -6.47
C LEU A 26 -27.89 18.05 -5.75
N MET A 27 -28.58 19.03 -6.33
CA MET A 27 -28.73 20.37 -5.75
C MET A 27 -29.65 20.37 -4.53
N ILE A 28 -30.68 19.52 -4.52
CA ILE A 28 -31.56 19.31 -3.36
C ILE A 28 -30.79 18.68 -2.19
N ILE A 29 -29.91 17.72 -2.47
CA ILE A 29 -29.06 17.10 -1.46
C ILE A 29 -28.02 18.10 -0.93
N LEU A 30 -27.40 18.90 -1.80
CA LEU A 30 -26.41 19.93 -1.43
C LEU A 30 -27.01 21.11 -0.66
N ASN A 31 -28.26 21.49 -0.96
CA ASN A 31 -28.97 22.54 -0.23
C ASN A 31 -29.37 22.12 1.20
N GLY A 32 -29.24 20.83 1.54
CA GLY A 32 -29.55 20.32 2.87
C GLY A 32 -31.01 19.91 3.09
N ASP A 33 -31.88 20.07 2.09
CA ASP A 33 -33.29 19.61 2.13
C ASP A 33 -33.41 18.09 2.28
N PHE A 34 -32.35 17.34 1.94
CA PHE A 34 -32.27 15.92 2.22
C PHE A 34 -31.97 15.61 3.70
N LEU A 35 -31.20 16.46 4.38
CA LEU A 35 -30.79 16.26 5.77
C LEU A 35 -31.92 16.55 6.76
N THR A 36 -32.89 17.37 6.37
CA THR A 36 -34.05 17.76 7.17
C THR A 36 -35.20 16.75 7.11
N LYS A 37 -35.08 15.67 6.34
CA LYS A 37 -36.10 14.61 6.32
C LYS A 37 -36.15 13.88 7.66
N ASP A 38 -37.34 13.60 8.16
CA ASP A 38 -37.56 12.93 9.46
C ASP A 38 -36.74 11.65 9.63
N PHE A 39 -36.62 10.84 8.56
CA PHE A 39 -35.81 9.63 8.56
C PHE A 39 -34.32 9.90 8.80
N VAL A 40 -33.78 10.95 8.17
CA VAL A 40 -32.36 11.32 8.27
C VAL A 40 -32.08 11.96 9.62
N LEU A 41 -32.97 12.83 10.11
CA LEU A 41 -32.86 13.45 11.43
C LEU A 41 -32.90 12.41 12.55
N ASN A 42 -33.82 11.44 12.47
CA ASN A 42 -33.95 10.37 13.47
C ASN A 42 -32.74 9.42 13.50
N ASN A 43 -31.96 9.35 12.41
CA ASN A 43 -30.78 8.50 12.28
C ASN A 43 -29.48 9.30 12.08
N LEU A 44 -29.46 10.59 12.40
CA LEU A 44 -28.36 11.49 12.03
C LEU A 44 -27.03 11.05 12.64
N ALA A 45 -27.03 10.65 13.90
CA ALA A 45 -25.85 10.13 14.59
C ALA A 45 -25.29 8.86 13.93
N TYR A 46 -26.17 7.96 13.47
CA TYR A 46 -25.77 6.74 12.76
C TYR A 46 -25.19 7.05 11.37
N ILE A 47 -25.78 8.01 10.65
CA ILE A 47 -25.26 8.45 9.35
C ILE A 47 -23.87 9.11 9.50
N LEU A 48 -23.68 9.95 10.52
CA LEU A 48 -22.36 10.51 10.85
C LEU A 48 -21.34 9.41 11.21
N PHE A 49 -21.76 8.39 11.94
CA PHE A 49 -20.92 7.22 12.22
C PHE A 49 -20.50 6.50 10.93
N LEU A 50 -21.39 6.33 9.95
CA LEU A 50 -21.05 5.74 8.65
C LEU A 50 -20.04 6.59 7.86
N PHE A 51 -20.20 7.92 7.87
CA PHE A 51 -19.21 8.82 7.26
C PHE A 51 -17.85 8.74 7.95
N LEU A 52 -17.82 8.65 9.28
CA LEU A 52 -16.58 8.41 10.03
C LEU A 52 -15.94 7.07 9.64
N LEU A 53 -16.74 6.01 9.48
CA LEU A 53 -16.27 4.72 9.01
C LEU A 53 -15.69 4.80 7.59
N LEU A 54 -16.30 5.58 6.71
CA LEU A 54 -15.82 5.84 5.36
C LEU A 54 -14.46 6.55 5.38
N PHE A 55 -14.28 7.55 6.24
CA PHE A 55 -13.00 8.23 6.43
C PHE A 55 -11.91 7.27 6.92
N ILE A 56 -12.22 6.38 7.87
CA ILE A 56 -11.28 5.34 8.34
C ILE A 56 -10.89 4.39 7.19
N LEU A 57 -11.84 4.02 6.34
CA LEU A 57 -11.59 3.15 5.19
C LEU A 57 -10.62 3.80 4.20
N VAL A 58 -10.84 5.08 3.90
CA VAL A 58 -9.97 5.88 3.03
C VAL A 58 -8.58 6.03 3.68
N ALA A 59 -8.52 6.37 4.97
CA ALA A 59 -7.26 6.49 5.71
C ALA A 59 -6.44 5.19 5.69
N LYS A 60 -7.08 4.04 5.89
CA LYS A 60 -6.45 2.72 5.73
C LYS A 60 -5.99 2.47 4.30
N GLY A 61 -6.76 2.92 3.30
CA GLY A 61 -6.37 2.87 1.89
C GLY A 61 -5.08 3.62 1.58
N TYR A 62 -4.85 4.76 2.23
CA TYR A 62 -3.58 5.50 2.13
C TYR A 62 -2.41 4.77 2.81
N TYR A 63 -2.66 4.06 3.91
CA TYR A 63 -1.63 3.29 4.61
C TYR A 63 -1.07 2.12 3.78
N GLY A 64 -1.88 1.51 2.91
CA GLY A 64 -1.40 0.46 2.01
C GLY A 64 -0.35 0.95 1.01
N LYS A 65 -0.47 2.19 0.52
CA LYS A 65 0.44 2.75 -0.49
C LYS A 65 1.83 3.05 0.07
N SER A 66 1.92 3.48 1.33
CA SER A 66 3.22 3.72 1.98
C SER A 66 3.94 2.42 2.35
N LEU A 67 3.19 1.36 2.67
CA LEU A 67 3.75 0.03 2.96
C LEU A 67 4.35 -0.62 1.71
N VAL A 68 3.64 -0.58 0.58
CA VAL A 68 4.12 -1.14 -0.69
C VAL A 68 5.38 -0.41 -1.18
N LYS A 69 5.46 0.91 -1.00
CA LYS A 69 6.65 1.69 -1.39
C LYS A 69 7.90 1.27 -0.61
N LYS A 70 7.78 1.09 0.72
CA LYS A 70 8.91 0.63 1.55
C LYS A 70 9.36 -0.79 1.19
N VAL A 71 8.41 -1.68 0.90
CA VAL A 71 8.73 -3.06 0.46
C VAL A 71 9.49 -3.05 -0.87
N GLN A 72 9.14 -2.17 -1.81
CA GLN A 72 9.86 -2.06 -3.08
C GLN A 72 11.29 -1.51 -2.89
N GLU A 73 11.46 -0.49 -2.04
CA GLU A 73 12.77 0.09 -1.74
C GLU A 73 13.71 -0.92 -1.05
N THR A 74 13.22 -1.65 -0.04
CA THR A 74 13.99 -2.71 0.63
C THR A 74 14.37 -3.85 -0.32
N ARG A 75 13.53 -4.20 -1.29
CA ARG A 75 13.87 -5.23 -2.30
C ARG A 75 15.04 -4.78 -3.18
N THR A 76 15.01 -3.54 -3.65
CA THR A 76 16.11 -2.97 -4.45
C THR A 76 17.42 -2.94 -3.67
N GLU A 77 17.38 -2.54 -2.39
CA GLU A 77 18.57 -2.55 -1.52
C GLU A 77 19.13 -3.96 -1.31
N LEU A 78 18.26 -4.96 -1.10
CA LEU A 78 18.67 -6.36 -0.96
C LEU A 78 19.28 -6.92 -2.25
N ASP A 79 18.69 -6.60 -3.40
CA ASP A 79 19.21 -7.03 -4.70
C ASP A 79 20.59 -6.41 -4.96
N GLN A 80 20.76 -5.13 -4.62
CA GLN A 80 22.04 -4.42 -4.76
C GLN A 80 23.11 -4.97 -3.81
N ASN A 81 22.78 -5.19 -2.54
CA ASN A 81 23.71 -5.80 -1.58
C ASN A 81 24.10 -7.24 -1.99
N THR A 82 23.15 -8.00 -2.54
CA THR A 82 23.42 -9.33 -3.08
C THR A 82 24.36 -9.27 -4.27
N ALA A 83 24.18 -8.30 -5.17
CA ALA A 83 25.08 -8.07 -6.29
C ALA A 83 26.50 -7.71 -5.81
N ASP A 84 26.63 -6.77 -4.86
CA ASP A 84 27.91 -6.36 -4.28
C ASP A 84 28.64 -7.52 -3.59
N TYR A 85 27.89 -8.38 -2.87
CA TYR A 85 28.43 -9.59 -2.25
C TYR A 85 28.97 -10.57 -3.30
N ILE A 86 28.19 -10.84 -4.36
CA ILE A 86 28.60 -11.75 -5.43
C ILE A 86 29.82 -11.19 -6.16
N GLU A 87 29.86 -9.88 -6.47
CA GLU A 87 31.00 -9.24 -7.10
C GLU A 87 32.25 -9.36 -6.24
N THR A 88 32.16 -9.00 -4.96
CA THR A 88 33.30 -9.05 -4.03
C THR A 88 33.81 -10.48 -3.87
N LYS A 89 32.91 -11.47 -3.75
CA LYS A 89 33.26 -12.89 -3.68
C LYS A 89 33.96 -13.35 -4.97
N THR A 90 33.45 -12.96 -6.13
CA THR A 90 34.02 -13.31 -7.43
C THR A 90 35.41 -12.69 -7.61
N LEU A 91 35.58 -11.42 -7.22
CA LEU A 91 36.86 -10.73 -7.24
C LEU A 91 37.89 -11.41 -6.33
N PHE A 92 37.49 -11.79 -5.12
CA PHE A 92 38.34 -12.54 -4.20
C PHE A 92 38.73 -13.90 -4.77
N GLU A 93 37.80 -14.62 -5.38
CA GLU A 93 38.06 -15.92 -6.02
C GLU A 93 39.00 -15.79 -7.23
N GLU A 94 38.87 -14.73 -8.02
CA GLU A 94 39.75 -14.44 -9.16
C GLU A 94 41.18 -14.13 -8.69
N ARG A 95 41.33 -13.26 -7.68
CA ARG A 95 42.62 -12.85 -7.12
C ARG A 95 43.35 -14.01 -6.47
N THR A 96 42.66 -14.77 -5.63
CA THR A 96 43.25 -15.89 -4.90
C THR A 96 43.39 -17.14 -5.76
N ARG A 97 42.63 -17.23 -6.87
CA ARG A 97 42.49 -18.43 -7.71
C ARG A 97 42.14 -19.66 -6.89
N ARG A 98 41.34 -19.49 -5.83
CA ARG A 98 40.95 -20.54 -4.88
C ARG A 98 40.39 -21.77 -5.60
N TYR A 99 39.60 -21.57 -6.67
CA TYR A 99 39.09 -22.68 -7.48
C TYR A 99 40.20 -23.59 -8.07
N LYS A 100 41.32 -23.02 -8.55
CA LYS A 100 42.45 -23.80 -9.08
C LYS A 100 43.17 -24.56 -7.97
N MET A 101 43.20 -23.99 -6.76
CA MET A 101 43.77 -24.64 -5.59
C MET A 101 42.93 -25.85 -5.19
N VAL A 102 41.61 -25.67 -5.07
CA VAL A 102 40.65 -26.75 -4.76
C VAL A 102 40.72 -27.86 -5.79
N GLU A 103 40.79 -27.54 -7.09
CA GLU A 103 40.91 -28.54 -8.16
C GLU A 103 42.19 -29.38 -8.04
N ARG A 104 43.32 -28.76 -7.66
CA ARG A 104 44.59 -29.45 -7.43
C ARG A 104 44.57 -30.30 -6.15
N LEU A 105 43.89 -29.84 -5.10
CA LEU A 105 43.71 -30.59 -3.85
C LEU A 105 42.83 -31.82 -4.07
N LYS A 106 41.77 -31.69 -4.87
CA LYS A 106 40.87 -32.80 -5.22
C LYS A 106 41.59 -33.95 -5.92
N LYS A 107 42.57 -33.65 -6.79
CA LYS A 107 43.45 -34.67 -7.43
C LYS A 107 44.28 -35.46 -6.43
N LYS A 108 44.53 -34.90 -5.24
CA LYS A 108 45.26 -35.53 -4.13
C LYS A 108 44.32 -36.14 -3.08
N ASN A 109 43.01 -36.18 -3.33
CA ASN A 109 41.97 -36.54 -2.35
C ASN A 109 42.02 -35.70 -1.06
N LEU A 110 42.45 -34.44 -1.18
CA LEU A 110 42.49 -33.47 -0.07
C LEU A 110 41.35 -32.47 -0.23
N VAL A 111 40.76 -32.07 0.89
CA VAL A 111 39.71 -31.04 0.96
C VAL A 111 40.27 -29.78 1.61
N GLU A 112 39.76 -28.63 1.18
CA GLU A 112 40.13 -27.36 1.80
C GLU A 112 39.45 -27.24 3.17
N SER A 113 40.20 -26.77 4.18
CA SER A 113 39.64 -26.47 5.50
C SER A 113 38.97 -25.11 5.47
N GLU A 114 37.65 -25.07 5.63
CA GLU A 114 36.90 -23.81 5.76
C GLU A 114 36.98 -23.21 7.17
N ASN A 115 37.37 -24.03 8.15
CA ASN A 115 37.54 -23.61 9.53
C ASN A 115 38.97 -23.16 9.81
N ALA A 116 39.11 -22.12 10.64
CA ALA A 116 40.40 -21.67 11.14
C ALA A 116 41.10 -22.77 11.96
N ILE A 117 42.42 -22.86 11.82
CA ILE A 117 43.24 -23.84 12.53
C ILE A 117 43.12 -23.60 14.05
N GLN A 118 42.60 -24.59 14.76
CA GLN A 118 42.62 -24.58 16.22
C GLN A 118 44.00 -25.00 16.71
N VAL A 119 44.69 -24.09 17.42
CA VAL A 119 45.99 -24.39 18.02
C VAL A 119 45.77 -25.01 19.39
N ILE A 120 45.94 -26.33 19.49
CA ILE A 120 45.97 -27.02 20.79
C ILE A 120 47.38 -26.83 21.37
N LYS A 121 47.50 -26.05 22.44
CA LYS A 121 48.77 -25.88 23.17
C LYS A 121 49.00 -27.14 24.02
N SER A 122 50.15 -27.79 23.84
CA SER A 122 50.53 -29.02 24.57
C SER A 122 50.56 -28.86 26.09
N ASN A 123 50.70 -27.63 26.60
CA ASN A 123 50.65 -27.34 28.04
C ASN A 123 49.24 -27.47 28.65
N ALA A 124 48.18 -27.49 27.84
CA ALA A 124 46.80 -27.64 28.32
C ALA A 124 46.40 -29.11 28.57
N ILE A 125 47.09 -30.07 27.95
CA ILE A 125 46.76 -31.50 28.05
C ILE A 125 47.24 -32.11 29.38
N ARG A 126 48.16 -31.43 30.09
CA ARG A 126 48.82 -32.00 31.27
C ARG A 126 48.07 -31.79 32.59
N ASN A 127 47.04 -30.94 32.63
CA ASN A 127 46.31 -30.63 33.87
C ASN A 127 45.10 -31.53 34.15
N ASP A 128 44.71 -32.40 33.20
CA ASP A 128 43.50 -33.21 33.35
C ASP A 128 43.75 -34.57 34.05
N HIS A 129 45.00 -34.84 34.45
CA HIS A 129 45.42 -36.13 35.04
C HIS A 129 46.00 -36.05 36.47
N GLU A 130 45.99 -34.89 37.13
CA GLU A 130 46.53 -34.74 38.50
C GLU A 130 45.46 -34.53 39.60
N GLU A 131 44.17 -34.61 39.29
CA GLU A 131 43.10 -34.66 40.30
C GLU A 131 42.34 -35.99 40.27
N GLN A 132 42.97 -37.07 40.77
CA GLN A 132 42.29 -38.22 41.39
C GLN A 132 43.13 -38.77 42.56
#